data_AF-A0AAV6H9N4-F1
#
_entry.id   AF-A0AAV6H9N4-F1
#
_cell.length_a   1.000
_cell.length_b   1.000
_cell.length_c   1.000
_cell.angle_alpha   90.00
_cell.angle_beta   90.00
_cell.angle_gamma   90.00
#
_symmetry.space_group_name_H-M   'P 1'
#
loop_
_entity.id
_entity.type
_entity.pdbx_description
1 polymer ?
#
loop_
_entity_poly.entity_id
_entity_poly.type
_entity_poly.pdbx_seq_one_letter_code
_entity_poly.pdbx_strand_id
1 'polypeptide(L)'
;MLFGEQSRTYKTCIECYKRVVTQRRAGVAVVVCWTVAFLVGLTPMLGWNNLQNLRRRSNGSLSDDLVITCQFENVISMDYMVYFNFFGWVLPPLVLMLAIYTEIFYMIHKQLNKKVTTSHTDPNKYYDKELKLAKSLALVLFLFAVSWLPLHIMNCITLFCPGCHKPMYLIYIAILLTHGNSAVNPIVYAFRIKKFRTAFLKIWKQYFCCKQAPPIESHPSDRLKNHEVSVAPPSPLPPPETLPALTEPDPTPPQNGPEPGQPLEQNNV
;
A
#
# COMPACT_ATOMS: atom_id res chain seq x y z
N MET A 1 -38.56 8.29 -16.60
CA MET A 1 -37.63 7.35 -17.27
C MET A 1 -36.17 7.74 -17.01
N LEU A 2 -35.70 8.90 -17.50
CA LEU A 2 -34.33 9.44 -17.38
C LEU A 2 -33.51 9.04 -16.12
N PHE A 3 -34.07 9.17 -14.92
CA PHE A 3 -33.34 8.84 -13.66
C PHE A 3 -32.96 7.35 -13.54
N GLY A 4 -33.81 6.44 -14.01
CA GLY A 4 -33.53 5.00 -14.03
C GLY A 4 -32.53 4.62 -15.12
N GLU A 5 -32.53 5.38 -16.22
CA GLU A 5 -31.59 5.27 -17.33
C GLU A 5 -30.19 5.71 -16.89
N GLN A 6 -30.07 6.88 -16.27
CA GLN A 6 -28.81 7.42 -15.76
C GLN A 6 -28.19 6.54 -14.66
N SER A 7 -29.02 5.91 -13.81
CA SER A 7 -28.59 4.89 -12.84
C SER A 7 -28.12 3.59 -13.52
N ARG A 8 -28.78 3.17 -14.60
CA ARG A 8 -28.41 1.97 -15.38
C ARG A 8 -27.08 2.17 -16.10
N THR A 9 -26.90 3.29 -16.81
CA THR A 9 -25.65 3.66 -17.50
C THR A 9 -24.46 3.74 -16.52
N TYR A 10 -24.64 4.39 -15.36
CA TYR A 10 -23.60 4.45 -14.32
C TYR A 10 -23.24 3.05 -13.76
N LYS A 11 -24.22 2.18 -13.48
CA LYS A 11 -23.95 0.78 -13.08
C LYS A 11 -23.22 0.00 -14.18
N THR A 12 -23.61 0.16 -15.44
CA THR A 12 -22.91 -0.45 -16.58
C THR A 12 -21.47 0.06 -16.69
N CYS A 13 -21.21 1.35 -16.46
CA CYS A 13 -19.85 1.89 -16.36
C CYS A 13 -19.05 1.29 -15.18
N ILE A 14 -19.66 1.05 -14.01
CA ILE A 14 -18.99 0.39 -12.88
C ILE A 14 -18.62 -1.06 -13.19
N GLU A 15 -19.51 -1.85 -13.78
CA GLU A 15 -19.18 -3.24 -14.13
C GLU A 15 -18.18 -3.31 -15.30
N CYS A 16 -18.26 -2.38 -16.27
CA CYS A 16 -17.19 -2.19 -17.27
C CYS A 16 -15.86 -1.79 -16.61
N TYR A 17 -15.86 -0.90 -15.61
CA TYR A 17 -14.65 -0.53 -14.87
C TYR A 17 -14.03 -1.73 -14.16
N LYS A 18 -14.81 -2.55 -13.44
CA LYS A 18 -14.31 -3.80 -12.83
C LYS A 18 -13.76 -4.79 -13.87
N ARG A 19 -14.41 -4.90 -15.03
CA ARG A 19 -13.99 -5.78 -16.14
C ARG A 19 -12.71 -5.29 -16.83
N VAL A 20 -12.48 -3.98 -16.87
CA VAL A 20 -11.29 -3.36 -17.50
C VAL A 20 -10.11 -3.27 -16.54
N VAL A 21 -10.34 -2.88 -15.29
CA VAL A 21 -9.33 -2.65 -14.24
C VAL A 21 -9.16 -3.91 -13.39
N THR A 22 -8.42 -4.88 -13.95
CA THR A 22 -8.08 -6.12 -13.24
C THR A 22 -6.78 -5.98 -12.43
N GLN A 23 -6.62 -6.78 -11.38
CA GLN A 23 -5.41 -6.76 -10.53
C GLN A 23 -4.12 -6.99 -11.34
N ARG A 24 -4.14 -7.90 -12.32
CA ARG A 24 -2.98 -8.14 -13.20
C ARG A 24 -2.60 -6.90 -14.04
N ARG A 25 -3.59 -6.16 -14.55
CA ARG A 25 -3.35 -4.90 -15.28
C ARG A 25 -2.84 -3.79 -14.37
N ALA A 26 -3.37 -3.68 -13.15
CA ALA A 26 -2.87 -2.74 -12.14
C ALA A 26 -1.42 -3.04 -11.74
N GLY A 27 -1.06 -4.32 -11.55
CA GLY A 27 0.32 -4.74 -11.29
C GLY A 27 1.28 -4.39 -12.42
N VAL A 28 0.91 -4.66 -13.67
CA VAL A 28 1.69 -4.26 -14.85
C VAL A 28 1.86 -2.73 -14.92
N ALA A 29 0.80 -1.96 -14.68
CA ALA A 29 0.88 -0.49 -14.66
C ALA A 29 1.83 0.02 -13.57
N VAL A 30 1.82 -0.57 -12.37
CA VAL A 30 2.76 -0.23 -11.29
C VAL A 30 4.21 -0.52 -11.71
N VAL A 31 4.49 -1.68 -12.30
CA VAL A 31 5.84 -2.02 -12.81
C VAL A 31 6.30 -1.02 -13.87
N VAL A 32 5.46 -0.69 -14.85
CA VAL A 32 5.77 0.30 -15.89
C VAL A 32 6.06 1.67 -15.29
N CYS A 33 5.28 2.13 -14.31
CA CYS A 33 5.54 3.39 -13.61
C CYS A 33 6.90 3.39 -12.89
N TRP A 34 7.29 2.29 -12.22
CA TRP A 34 8.62 2.17 -11.61
C TRP A 34 9.75 2.17 -12.64
N THR A 35 9.60 1.45 -13.75
CA THR A 35 10.60 1.45 -14.84
C THR A 35 10.78 2.84 -15.45
N VAL A 36 9.67 3.56 -15.73
CA VAL A 36 9.72 4.93 -16.25
C VAL A 36 10.36 5.88 -15.23
N ALA A 37 9.98 5.80 -13.94
CA ALA A 37 10.58 6.63 -12.90
C ALA A 37 12.10 6.40 -12.74
N PHE A 38 12.56 5.15 -12.90
CA PHE A 38 13.98 4.80 -12.86
C PHE A 38 14.75 5.35 -14.08
N LEU A 39 14.19 5.20 -15.29
CA LEU A 39 14.79 5.74 -16.52
C LEU A 39 14.89 7.27 -16.49
N VAL A 40 13.83 7.95 -16.04
CA VAL A 40 13.84 9.41 -15.82
C VAL A 40 14.91 9.76 -14.77
N GLY A 41 14.86 9.12 -13.59
CA GLY A 41 15.80 9.39 -12.49
C GLY A 41 17.27 9.17 -12.83
N LEU A 42 17.60 8.19 -13.69
CA LEU A 42 18.98 7.94 -14.14
C LEU A 42 19.42 8.76 -15.36
N THR A 43 18.55 9.56 -15.99
CA THR A 43 18.92 10.36 -17.17
C THR A 43 20.16 11.25 -16.96
N PRO A 44 20.40 11.87 -15.79
CA PRO A 44 21.66 12.58 -15.51
C PRO A 44 22.89 11.66 -15.44
N MET A 45 22.75 10.42 -14.96
CA MET A 45 23.84 9.43 -14.91
C MET A 45 24.21 8.92 -16.32
N LEU A 46 23.24 8.88 -17.24
CA LEU A 46 23.47 8.52 -18.66
C LEU A 46 24.18 9.62 -19.48
N GLY A 47 24.49 10.77 -18.87
CA GLY A 47 25.33 11.82 -19.47
C GLY A 47 24.76 13.24 -19.39
N TRP A 48 23.47 13.41 -19.05
CA TRP A 48 22.84 14.74 -18.96
C TRP A 48 23.16 15.44 -17.62
N ASN A 49 24.45 15.67 -17.36
CA ASN A 49 24.96 16.26 -16.13
C ASN A 49 26.01 17.35 -16.41
N ASN A 50 26.39 18.09 -15.37
CA ASN A 50 27.30 19.23 -15.49
C ASN A 50 28.80 18.86 -15.50
N LEU A 51 29.17 17.58 -15.40
CA LEU A 51 30.57 17.15 -15.18
C LEU A 51 31.53 17.66 -16.26
N GLN A 52 31.10 17.67 -17.52
CA GLN A 52 31.90 18.22 -18.63
C GLN A 52 32.12 19.73 -18.51
N ASN A 53 31.11 20.47 -18.04
CA ASN A 53 31.19 21.92 -17.85
C ASN A 53 32.11 22.27 -16.67
N LEU A 54 32.03 21.51 -15.58
CA LEU A 54 32.94 21.62 -14.43
C LEU A 54 34.39 21.32 -14.84
N ARG A 55 34.62 20.19 -15.54
CA ARG A 55 35.95 19.80 -16.04
C ARG A 55 36.55 20.84 -16.98
N ARG A 56 35.74 21.46 -17.85
CA ARG A 56 36.18 22.55 -18.74
C ARG A 56 36.54 23.84 -17.97
N ARG A 57 35.78 24.18 -16.92
CA ARG A 57 36.05 25.35 -16.05
C ARG A 57 37.33 25.19 -15.22
N SER A 58 37.76 23.96 -14.96
CA SER A 58 39.02 23.64 -14.24
C SER A 58 40.29 23.77 -15.11
N ASN A 59 40.24 24.50 -16.24
CA ASN A 59 41.36 24.77 -17.17
C ASN A 59 42.19 23.56 -17.64
N GLY A 60 41.65 22.34 -17.54
CA GLY A 60 42.34 21.12 -17.99
C GLY A 60 43.57 20.72 -17.15
N SER A 61 43.78 21.29 -15.96
CA SER A 61 44.82 20.80 -15.04
C SER A 61 44.46 19.38 -14.57
N LEU A 62 45.09 18.38 -15.19
CA LEU A 62 44.84 16.96 -14.94
C LEU A 62 45.49 16.51 -13.62
N SER A 63 44.86 16.88 -12.51
CA SER A 63 45.01 16.18 -11.23
C SER A 63 43.89 15.16 -11.13
N ASP A 64 44.19 13.90 -10.78
CA ASP A 64 43.17 12.85 -10.65
C ASP A 64 42.15 13.15 -9.53
N ASP A 65 42.55 13.90 -8.49
CA ASP A 65 41.69 14.40 -7.42
C ASP A 65 40.88 15.66 -7.84
N LEU A 66 39.94 15.51 -8.78
CA LEU A 66 38.93 16.54 -9.02
C LEU A 66 37.87 16.54 -7.90
N VAL A 67 38.20 17.18 -6.77
CA VAL A 67 37.31 17.29 -5.60
C VAL A 67 36.11 18.19 -5.89
N ILE A 68 34.98 17.59 -6.28
CA ILE A 68 33.71 18.30 -6.51
C ILE A 68 32.93 18.42 -5.20
N THR A 69 32.53 19.65 -4.83
CA THR A 69 31.58 19.86 -3.73
C THR A 69 30.20 19.31 -4.09
N CYS A 70 29.73 18.33 -3.32
CA CYS A 70 28.46 17.63 -3.56
C CYS A 70 27.25 18.54 -3.25
N GLN A 71 26.92 19.41 -4.20
CA GLN A 71 25.76 20.30 -4.17
C GLN A 71 24.91 20.03 -5.41
N PHE A 72 23.59 19.95 -5.23
CA PHE A 72 22.64 19.57 -6.29
C PHE A 72 22.79 20.41 -7.57
N GLU A 73 22.86 21.74 -7.42
CA GLU A 73 23.00 22.69 -8.55
C GLU A 73 24.34 22.53 -9.31
N ASN A 74 25.39 22.00 -8.66
CA ASN A 74 26.69 21.78 -9.29
C ASN A 74 26.68 20.53 -10.19
N VAL A 75 26.07 19.43 -9.73
CA VAL A 75 26.13 18.14 -10.45
C VAL A 75 25.01 17.94 -11.48
N ILE A 76 23.80 18.42 -11.20
CA ILE A 76 22.61 18.21 -12.04
C ILE A 76 22.28 19.48 -12.83
N SER A 77 22.05 19.33 -14.14
CA SER A 77 21.66 20.44 -15.02
C SER A 77 20.28 20.99 -14.66
N MET A 78 20.17 22.31 -14.59
CA MET A 78 18.88 23.00 -14.37
C MET A 78 17.96 22.88 -15.58
N ASP A 79 18.50 22.83 -16.80
CA ASP A 79 17.75 22.56 -18.03
C ASP A 79 17.06 21.19 -17.97
N TYR A 80 17.77 20.16 -17.49
CA TYR A 80 17.19 18.84 -17.23
C TYR A 80 16.08 18.92 -16.17
N MET A 81 16.32 19.63 -15.05
CA MET A 81 15.33 19.73 -13.96
C MET A 81 14.08 20.55 -14.32
N VAL A 82 14.20 21.54 -15.20
CA VAL A 82 13.09 22.42 -15.60
C VAL A 82 12.39 21.91 -16.86
N TYR A 83 13.10 21.70 -17.97
CA TYR A 83 12.45 21.32 -19.23
C TYR A 83 12.04 19.85 -19.25
N PHE A 84 12.96 18.92 -18.94
CA PHE A 84 12.65 17.50 -19.01
C PHE A 84 11.85 17.04 -17.78
N ASN A 85 12.37 17.25 -16.56
CA ASN A 85 11.71 16.76 -15.35
C ASN A 85 10.43 17.55 -15.02
N PHE A 86 10.50 18.87 -14.81
CA PHE A 86 9.32 19.63 -14.40
C PHE A 86 8.28 19.76 -15.52
N PHE A 87 8.62 20.34 -16.68
CA PHE A 87 7.65 20.55 -17.76
C PHE A 87 7.28 19.27 -18.53
N GLY A 88 8.17 18.28 -18.62
CA GLY A 88 7.88 17.00 -19.28
C GLY A 88 7.14 15.98 -18.39
N TRP A 89 7.59 15.77 -17.15
CA TRP A 89 7.12 14.64 -16.32
C TRP A 89 6.29 15.02 -15.09
N VAL A 90 6.41 16.25 -14.55
CA VAL A 90 5.65 16.65 -13.34
C VAL A 90 4.42 17.48 -13.70
N LEU A 91 4.57 18.51 -14.53
CA LEU A 91 3.48 19.44 -14.86
C LEU A 91 2.34 18.78 -15.65
N PRO A 92 2.57 17.95 -16.70
CA PRO A 92 1.46 17.40 -17.47
C PRO A 92 0.57 16.43 -16.68
N PRO A 93 1.10 15.50 -15.85
CA PRO A 93 0.27 14.73 -14.93
C PRO A 93 -0.45 15.60 -13.89
N LEU A 94 0.21 16.64 -13.35
CA LEU A 94 -0.41 17.55 -12.38
C LEU A 94 -1.61 18.28 -13.00
N VAL A 95 -1.47 18.82 -14.22
CA VAL A 95 -2.55 19.48 -14.96
C VAL A 95 -3.67 18.50 -15.31
N LEU A 96 -3.35 17.29 -15.78
CA LEU A 96 -4.32 16.25 -16.09
C LEU A 96 -5.14 15.84 -14.85
N MET A 97 -4.48 15.63 -13.71
CA MET A 97 -5.18 15.29 -12.47
C MET A 97 -6.04 16.45 -11.97
N LEU A 98 -5.57 17.70 -12.04
CA LEU A 98 -6.38 18.88 -11.71
C LEU A 98 -7.63 18.96 -12.59
N ALA A 99 -7.51 18.80 -13.91
CA ALA A 99 -8.64 18.82 -14.85
C ALA A 99 -9.68 17.74 -14.52
N ILE A 100 -9.23 16.51 -14.24
CA ILE A 100 -10.09 15.40 -13.81
C ILE A 100 -10.81 15.73 -12.50
N TYR A 101 -10.14 16.35 -11.52
CA TYR A 101 -10.78 16.74 -10.26
C TYR A 101 -11.71 17.96 -10.40
N THR A 102 -11.46 18.90 -11.31
CA THR A 102 -12.41 19.98 -11.59
C THR A 102 -13.69 19.46 -12.25
N GLU A 103 -13.58 18.51 -13.20
CA GLU A 103 -14.75 17.84 -13.80
C GLU A 103 -15.55 17.06 -12.75
N ILE A 104 -14.87 16.26 -11.91
CA ILE A 104 -15.50 15.55 -10.79
C ILE A 104 -16.20 16.55 -9.85
N PHE A 105 -15.54 17.64 -9.45
CA PHE A 105 -16.09 18.64 -8.54
C PHE A 105 -17.29 19.39 -9.14
N TYR A 106 -17.21 19.79 -10.41
CA TYR A 106 -18.32 20.40 -11.15
C TYR A 106 -19.52 19.46 -11.24
N MET A 107 -19.29 18.19 -11.60
CA MET A 107 -20.34 17.16 -11.61
C MET A 107 -21.00 17.02 -10.23
N ILE A 108 -20.21 16.97 -9.15
CA ILE A 108 -20.73 16.88 -7.77
C ILE A 108 -21.63 18.09 -7.44
N HIS A 109 -21.18 19.31 -7.70
CA HIS A 109 -21.95 20.52 -7.41
C HIS A 109 -23.23 20.61 -8.26
N LYS A 110 -23.17 20.21 -9.53
CA LYS A 110 -24.33 20.12 -10.43
C LYS A 110 -25.38 19.11 -9.93
N GLN A 111 -24.95 17.98 -9.37
CA GLN A 111 -25.84 16.98 -8.76
C GLN A 111 -26.41 17.45 -7.40
N LEU A 112 -25.63 18.16 -6.58
CA LEU A 112 -26.10 18.74 -5.32
C LEU A 112 -27.19 19.79 -5.57
N ASN A 113 -26.95 20.73 -6.49
CA ASN A 113 -27.93 21.78 -6.82
C ASN A 113 -29.25 21.18 -7.35
N LYS A 114 -29.18 20.12 -8.18
CA LYS A 114 -30.38 19.40 -8.63
C LYS A 114 -31.12 18.67 -7.50
N LYS A 115 -30.43 18.18 -6.47
CA LYS A 115 -31.07 17.52 -5.33
C LYS A 115 -31.83 18.47 -4.42
N VAL A 116 -31.41 19.73 -4.31
CA VAL A 116 -32.19 20.76 -3.58
C VAL A 116 -33.58 20.96 -4.21
N THR A 117 -33.71 20.74 -5.53
CA THR A 117 -34.98 20.86 -6.27
C THR A 117 -35.80 19.57 -6.33
N THR A 118 -35.33 18.44 -5.78
CA THR A 118 -36.02 17.15 -5.91
C THR A 118 -35.78 16.25 -4.70
N SER A 119 -36.67 16.38 -3.70
CA SER A 119 -36.72 15.50 -2.53
C SER A 119 -37.15 14.06 -2.88
N HIS A 120 -36.86 13.15 -1.93
CA HIS A 120 -37.25 11.72 -1.84
C HIS A 120 -36.37 10.66 -2.53
N THR A 121 -36.31 9.51 -1.85
CA THR A 121 -35.64 8.22 -2.16
C THR A 121 -34.10 8.17 -2.17
N ASP A 122 -33.57 7.07 -1.62
CA ASP A 122 -32.21 6.98 -1.06
C ASP A 122 -31.32 5.88 -1.70
N PRO A 123 -30.57 6.22 -2.76
CA PRO A 123 -29.35 5.51 -3.16
C PRO A 123 -28.07 6.20 -2.64
N ASN A 124 -28.19 7.21 -1.78
CA ASN A 124 -27.16 8.24 -1.58
C ASN A 124 -25.90 7.68 -0.90
N LYS A 125 -26.09 6.78 0.07
CA LYS A 125 -25.05 6.18 0.92
C LYS A 125 -24.00 5.34 0.19
N TYR A 126 -24.15 5.09 -1.11
CA TYR A 126 -23.07 4.53 -1.95
C TYR A 126 -22.24 5.65 -2.59
N TYR A 127 -22.90 6.57 -3.30
CA TYR A 127 -22.29 7.74 -3.92
C TYR A 127 -21.49 8.57 -2.91
N ASP A 128 -22.02 8.82 -1.72
CA ASP A 128 -21.34 9.56 -0.64
C ASP A 128 -20.00 8.92 -0.22
N LYS A 129 -19.84 7.60 -0.37
CA LYS A 129 -18.60 6.87 -0.04
C LYS A 129 -17.56 7.00 -1.15
N GLU A 130 -17.94 6.82 -2.40
CA GLU A 130 -17.05 7.06 -3.56
C GLU A 130 -16.63 8.53 -3.62
N LEU A 131 -17.58 9.45 -3.44
CA LEU A 131 -17.36 10.89 -3.31
C LEU A 131 -16.35 11.22 -2.20
N LYS A 132 -16.49 10.60 -1.01
CA LYS A 132 -15.54 10.81 0.09
C LYS A 132 -14.15 10.22 -0.20
N LEU A 133 -14.06 9.12 -0.96
CA LEU A 133 -12.79 8.58 -1.44
C LEU A 133 -12.13 9.56 -2.43
N ALA A 134 -12.85 9.99 -3.46
CA ALA A 134 -12.38 10.94 -4.47
C ALA A 134 -11.92 12.27 -3.84
N LYS A 135 -12.72 12.86 -2.93
CA LYS A 135 -12.36 14.05 -2.14
C LYS A 135 -11.21 13.82 -1.14
N SER A 136 -10.69 12.61 -1.00
CA SER A 136 -9.50 12.31 -0.18
C SER A 136 -8.27 12.06 -1.05
N LEU A 137 -8.44 11.44 -2.22
CA LEU A 137 -7.40 11.36 -3.26
C LEU A 137 -7.04 12.77 -3.80
N ALA A 138 -8.04 13.61 -4.07
CA ALA A 138 -7.84 15.01 -4.45
C ALA A 138 -7.03 15.80 -3.41
N LEU A 139 -7.27 15.54 -2.12
CA LEU A 139 -6.53 16.19 -1.02
C LEU A 139 -5.07 15.74 -0.98
N VAL A 140 -4.79 14.44 -1.15
CA VAL A 140 -3.42 13.92 -1.25
C VAL A 140 -2.67 14.57 -2.43
N LEU A 141 -3.32 14.68 -3.59
CA LEU A 141 -2.69 15.23 -4.80
C LEU A 141 -2.52 16.75 -4.74
N PHE A 142 -3.42 17.47 -4.08
CA PHE A 142 -3.21 18.88 -3.74
C PHE A 142 -2.01 19.06 -2.80
N LEU A 143 -1.86 18.20 -1.79
CA LEU A 143 -0.72 18.26 -0.86
C LEU A 143 0.60 17.86 -1.55
N PHE A 144 0.57 16.94 -2.51
CA PHE A 144 1.71 16.66 -3.41
C PHE A 144 2.08 17.89 -4.25
N ALA A 145 1.10 18.55 -4.88
CA ALA A 145 1.36 19.78 -5.65
C ALA A 145 1.95 20.90 -4.78
N VAL A 146 1.33 21.19 -3.62
CA VAL A 146 1.80 22.22 -2.69
C VAL A 146 3.20 21.93 -2.12
N SER A 147 3.57 20.65 -1.96
CA SER A 147 4.90 20.28 -1.45
C SER A 147 6.01 20.31 -2.49
N TRP A 148 5.72 19.97 -3.75
CA TRP A 148 6.73 19.91 -4.82
C TRP A 148 6.86 21.22 -5.61
N LEU A 149 5.78 21.97 -5.82
CA LEU A 149 5.81 23.21 -6.60
C LEU A 149 6.84 24.24 -6.10
N PRO A 150 7.03 24.48 -4.79
CA PRO A 150 8.04 25.44 -4.32
C PRO A 150 9.46 25.10 -4.78
N LEU A 151 9.85 23.82 -4.77
CA LEU A 151 11.18 23.40 -5.22
C LEU A 151 11.33 23.54 -6.73
N HIS A 152 10.31 23.16 -7.51
CA HIS A 152 10.33 23.36 -8.97
C HIS A 152 10.34 24.84 -9.37
N ILE A 153 9.63 25.71 -8.64
CA ILE A 153 9.66 27.17 -8.83
C ILE A 153 11.07 27.71 -8.55
N MET A 154 11.73 27.28 -7.47
CA MET A 154 13.12 27.68 -7.19
C MET A 154 14.10 27.20 -8.27
N ASN A 155 13.91 26.01 -8.84
CA ASN A 155 14.70 25.54 -9.99
C ASN A 155 14.44 26.39 -11.24
N CYS A 156 13.18 26.78 -11.52
CA CYS A 156 12.85 27.69 -12.61
C CYS A 156 13.49 29.06 -12.43
N ILE A 157 13.45 29.65 -11.23
CA ILE A 157 14.14 30.92 -10.92
C ILE A 157 15.64 30.79 -11.13
N THR A 158 16.23 29.66 -10.73
CA THR A 158 17.68 29.39 -10.90
C THR A 158 18.09 29.36 -12.37
N LEU A 159 17.23 28.80 -13.24
CA LEU A 159 17.49 28.72 -14.69
C LEU A 159 17.23 30.06 -15.41
N PHE A 160 16.06 30.66 -15.18
CA PHE A 160 15.61 31.84 -15.93
C PHE A 160 16.13 33.18 -15.36
N CYS A 161 16.57 33.20 -14.10
CA CYS A 161 17.15 34.39 -13.46
C CYS A 161 18.38 34.02 -12.61
N PRO A 162 19.52 33.68 -13.23
CA PRO A 162 20.75 33.34 -12.51
C PRO A 162 21.31 34.49 -11.65
N GLY A 163 20.90 35.74 -11.92
CA GLY A 163 21.22 36.92 -11.10
C GLY A 163 20.24 37.21 -9.95
N CYS A 164 19.14 36.47 -9.81
CA CYS A 164 18.17 36.69 -8.74
C CYS A 164 18.71 36.19 -7.40
N HIS A 165 18.70 37.04 -6.37
CA HIS A 165 19.09 36.62 -5.02
C HIS A 165 18.08 35.59 -4.46
N LYS A 166 18.51 34.33 -4.30
CA LYS A 166 17.74 33.25 -3.65
C LYS A 166 18.15 33.14 -2.18
N PRO A 167 17.29 33.46 -1.20
CA PRO A 167 17.60 33.23 0.21
C PRO A 167 17.69 31.73 0.51
N MET A 168 18.80 31.28 1.10
CA MET A 168 19.05 29.85 1.39
C MET A 168 17.95 29.20 2.24
N TYR A 169 17.32 29.95 3.16
CA TYR A 169 16.22 29.43 3.97
C TYR A 169 15.00 29.01 3.14
N LEU A 170 14.70 29.66 2.01
CA LEU A 170 13.61 29.25 1.12
C LEU A 170 13.91 27.91 0.44
N ILE A 171 15.18 27.67 0.07
CA ILE A 171 15.63 26.41 -0.51
C ILE A 171 15.50 25.28 0.52
N TYR A 172 15.97 25.50 1.75
CA TYR A 172 15.82 24.51 2.82
C TYR A 172 14.36 24.23 3.20
N ILE A 173 13.49 25.26 3.22
CA ILE A 173 12.05 25.07 3.47
C ILE A 173 11.40 24.27 2.33
N ALA A 174 11.73 24.56 1.07
CA ALA A 174 11.21 23.80 -0.07
C ALA A 174 11.66 22.32 -0.05
N ILE A 175 12.93 22.07 0.24
CA ILE A 175 13.48 20.72 0.42
C ILE A 175 12.76 19.99 1.56
N LEU A 176 12.67 20.60 2.74
CA LEU A 176 11.98 20.03 3.90
C LEU A 176 10.50 19.69 3.59
N LEU A 177 9.83 20.54 2.81
CA LEU A 177 8.44 20.33 2.40
C LEU A 177 8.29 19.13 1.44
N THR A 178 9.21 18.94 0.49
CA THR A 178 9.21 17.75 -0.39
C THR A 178 9.44 16.45 0.39
N HIS A 179 10.33 16.45 1.38
CA HIS A 179 10.51 15.29 2.26
C HIS A 179 9.29 15.06 3.17
N GLY A 180 8.71 16.14 3.72
CA GLY A 180 7.53 16.10 4.59
C GLY A 180 6.30 15.49 3.92
N ASN A 181 6.15 15.65 2.60
CA ASN A 181 5.09 15.03 1.81
C ASN A 181 4.96 13.52 2.06
N SER A 182 6.07 12.80 2.24
CA SER A 182 6.05 11.35 2.52
C SER A 182 5.30 11.03 3.82
N ALA A 183 5.49 11.83 4.87
CA ALA A 183 4.83 11.69 6.17
C ALA A 183 3.36 12.15 6.16
N VAL A 184 2.97 13.02 5.22
CA VAL A 184 1.58 13.51 5.08
C VAL A 184 0.63 12.38 4.65
N ASN A 185 1.07 11.42 3.84
CA ASN A 185 0.18 10.39 3.28
C ASN A 185 -0.52 9.52 4.36
N PRO A 186 0.18 8.88 5.33
CA PRO A 186 -0.47 8.14 6.40
C PRO A 186 -1.43 8.99 7.24
N ILE A 187 -1.06 10.25 7.52
CA ILE A 187 -1.87 11.20 8.30
C ILE A 187 -3.20 11.45 7.57
N VAL A 188 -3.16 11.79 6.28
CA VAL A 188 -4.36 12.03 5.47
C VAL A 188 -5.25 10.79 5.43
N TYR A 189 -4.69 9.59 5.23
CA TYR A 189 -5.50 8.36 5.24
C TYR A 189 -6.13 8.06 6.60
N ALA A 190 -5.41 8.25 7.70
CA ALA A 190 -5.90 8.04 9.06
C ALA A 190 -7.06 9.00 9.43
N PHE A 191 -6.98 10.28 9.07
CA PHE A 191 -8.05 11.24 9.34
C PHE A 191 -9.23 11.12 8.37
N ARG A 192 -8.99 10.82 7.09
CA ARG A 192 -10.05 10.84 6.06
C ARG A 192 -10.81 9.52 5.93
N ILE A 193 -10.13 8.38 5.99
CA ILE A 193 -10.70 7.07 5.64
C ILE A 193 -11.01 6.27 6.92
N LYS A 194 -12.30 6.14 7.26
CA LYS A 194 -12.77 5.44 8.48
C LYS A 194 -12.16 4.03 8.64
N LYS A 195 -11.98 3.26 7.55
CA LYS A 195 -11.36 1.92 7.57
C LYS A 195 -9.91 1.96 8.09
N PHE A 196 -9.07 2.83 7.52
CA PHE A 196 -7.69 3.01 7.97
C PHE A 196 -7.64 3.50 9.41
N ARG A 197 -8.47 4.47 9.80
CA ARG A 197 -8.54 4.95 11.19
C ARG A 197 -8.82 3.83 12.20
N THR A 198 -9.77 2.95 11.90
CA THR A 198 -10.08 1.80 12.77
C THR A 198 -8.94 0.78 12.81
N ALA A 199 -8.26 0.54 11.68
CA ALA A 199 -7.09 -0.35 11.63
C ALA A 199 -5.93 0.21 12.46
N PHE A 200 -5.55 1.48 12.27
CA PHE A 200 -4.52 2.15 13.07
C PHE A 200 -4.85 2.14 14.56
N LEU A 201 -6.10 2.42 14.95
CA LEU A 201 -6.51 2.36 16.37
C LEU A 201 -6.52 0.94 16.94
N LYS A 202 -6.77 -0.11 16.14
CA LYS A 202 -6.63 -1.51 16.58
C LYS A 202 -5.16 -1.86 16.80
N ILE A 203 -4.29 -1.53 15.85
CA ILE A 203 -2.84 -1.74 15.95
C ILE A 203 -2.28 -0.99 17.16
N TRP A 204 -2.65 0.29 17.33
CA TRP A 204 -2.22 1.09 18.48
C TRP A 204 -2.63 0.45 19.82
N LYS A 205 -3.88 0.01 19.97
CA LYS A 205 -4.33 -0.64 21.21
C LYS A 205 -3.64 -1.98 21.47
N GLN A 206 -3.35 -2.74 20.43
CA GLN A 206 -2.70 -4.06 20.51
C GLN A 206 -1.22 -3.95 20.90
N TYR A 207 -0.47 -3.04 20.27
CA TYR A 207 0.99 -2.97 20.40
C TYR A 207 1.50 -1.86 21.32
N PHE A 208 0.77 -0.74 21.47
CA PHE A 208 1.21 0.43 22.25
C PHE A 208 0.39 0.68 23.53
N CYS A 209 -0.73 -0.02 23.74
CA CYS A 209 -1.53 0.09 24.97
C CYS A 209 -1.58 -1.21 25.80
N CYS A 210 -0.83 -2.24 25.40
CA CYS A 210 -0.67 -3.54 26.09
C CYS A 210 -1.98 -4.19 26.59
N LYS A 211 -3.12 -3.90 25.96
CA LYS A 211 -4.36 -4.63 26.24
C LYS A 211 -4.31 -5.93 25.46
N GLN A 212 -4.22 -7.04 26.19
CA GLN A 212 -4.43 -8.38 25.63
C GLN A 212 -5.69 -8.37 24.77
N ALA A 213 -5.64 -9.06 23.62
CA ALA A 213 -6.84 -9.24 22.82
C ALA A 213 -7.89 -9.96 23.69
N PRO A 214 -9.16 -9.51 23.71
CA PRO A 214 -10.20 -10.30 24.33
C PRO A 214 -10.22 -11.68 23.67
N PRO A 215 -10.47 -12.78 24.42
CA PRO A 215 -10.58 -14.11 23.85
C PRO A 215 -11.52 -14.12 22.64
N ILE A 216 -11.21 -14.95 21.64
CA ILE A 216 -12.11 -15.16 20.51
C ILE A 216 -13.30 -15.95 21.04
N GLU A 217 -14.35 -15.23 21.44
CA GLU A 217 -15.62 -15.78 21.86
C GLU A 217 -16.28 -16.47 20.66
N SER A 218 -16.07 -17.79 20.59
CA SER A 218 -16.57 -18.65 19.52
C SER A 218 -18.09 -18.79 19.63
N HIS A 219 -18.81 -17.88 18.96
CA HIS A 219 -20.27 -17.85 18.94
C HIS A 219 -20.83 -19.22 18.52
N PRO A 220 -21.59 -19.94 19.36
CA PRO A 220 -22.08 -21.28 19.04
C PRO A 220 -23.31 -21.19 18.14
N SER A 221 -23.18 -21.56 16.87
CA SER A 221 -24.31 -21.65 15.93
C SER A 221 -24.01 -22.58 14.75
N ASP A 222 -23.83 -23.88 15.02
CA ASP A 222 -23.93 -24.92 13.99
C ASP A 222 -24.27 -26.31 14.57
N ARG A 223 -25.37 -26.38 15.35
CA ARG A 223 -25.99 -27.67 15.74
C ARG A 223 -27.46 -27.53 16.16
N LEU A 224 -28.35 -27.30 15.19
CA LEU A 224 -29.78 -27.60 15.35
C LEU A 224 -30.33 -28.33 14.12
N LYS A 225 -30.24 -29.66 14.16
CA LYS A 225 -31.09 -30.64 13.47
C LYS A 225 -30.68 -32.05 13.88
N ASN A 226 -31.41 -32.62 14.83
CA ASN A 226 -32.21 -33.83 14.63
C ASN A 226 -32.99 -34.18 15.91
N HIS A 227 -34.11 -34.86 15.72
CA HIS A 227 -35.21 -35.10 16.67
C HIS A 227 -34.87 -35.52 18.12
N GLU A 228 -35.73 -35.07 19.04
CA GLU A 228 -36.12 -35.83 20.22
C GLU A 228 -36.71 -37.20 19.83
N VAL A 229 -36.24 -38.26 20.50
CA VAL A 229 -37.08 -39.42 20.85
C VAL A 229 -36.78 -39.75 22.31
N SER A 230 -37.81 -39.84 23.15
CA SER A 230 -37.68 -40.07 24.59
C SER A 230 -38.08 -41.49 24.96
N VAL A 231 -37.18 -42.23 25.63
CA VAL A 231 -37.44 -43.50 26.33
C VAL A 231 -36.59 -43.57 27.60
N ALA A 232 -37.08 -44.23 28.65
CA ALA A 232 -36.57 -44.20 30.03
C ALA A 232 -35.41 -45.20 30.34
N PRO A 233 -34.62 -44.98 31.43
CA PRO A 233 -33.62 -45.93 31.94
C PRO A 233 -34.27 -47.10 32.72
N PRO A 234 -33.66 -48.31 32.73
CA PRO A 234 -32.61 -48.68 33.72
C PRO A 234 -31.39 -49.37 33.02
N SER A 235 -30.49 -50.20 33.59
CA SER A 235 -30.35 -50.86 34.91
C SER A 235 -28.87 -51.22 35.23
N PRO A 236 -28.50 -51.63 36.47
CA PRO A 236 -27.13 -52.04 36.84
C PRO A 236 -26.67 -53.44 36.35
N LEU A 237 -25.37 -53.71 36.47
CA LEU A 237 -24.69 -54.95 36.08
C LEU A 237 -24.93 -56.16 37.04
N PRO A 238 -25.00 -57.40 36.52
CA PRO A 238 -24.85 -58.65 37.28
C PRO A 238 -23.37 -59.12 37.41
N PRO A 239 -23.06 -60.10 38.30
CA PRO A 239 -21.68 -60.45 38.72
C PRO A 239 -20.99 -61.56 37.89
N PRO A 240 -19.68 -61.84 38.12
CA PRO A 240 -18.89 -62.80 37.34
C PRO A 240 -18.72 -64.19 38.00
N GLU A 241 -18.88 -65.26 37.19
CA GLU A 241 -18.58 -66.68 37.47
C GLU A 241 -18.44 -67.44 36.13
N THR A 242 -17.80 -68.62 35.96
CA THR A 242 -16.70 -69.31 36.66
C THR A 242 -16.09 -70.32 35.65
N LEU A 243 -14.80 -70.64 35.73
CA LEU A 243 -14.07 -71.52 34.78
C LEU A 243 -14.29 -73.03 35.07
N PRO A 244 -14.25 -73.90 34.03
CA PRO A 244 -13.67 -75.24 34.17
C PRO A 244 -12.48 -75.50 33.22
N ALA A 245 -11.57 -76.39 33.63
CA ALA A 245 -10.38 -76.84 32.89
C ALA A 245 -10.69 -78.09 32.01
N LEU A 246 -9.78 -78.84 31.38
CA LEU A 246 -8.30 -79.00 31.46
C LEU A 246 -7.82 -79.77 30.21
N THR A 247 -6.52 -79.71 29.85
CA THR A 247 -5.65 -80.87 29.46
C THR A 247 -4.39 -80.37 28.73
N GLU A 248 -3.23 -80.93 29.09
CA GLU A 248 -1.88 -80.74 28.51
C GLU A 248 -1.28 -82.14 28.21
N PRO A 249 -0.20 -82.33 27.40
CA PRO A 249 1.17 -82.13 27.94
C PRO A 249 2.28 -81.65 26.94
N ASP A 250 3.44 -81.33 27.54
CA ASP A 250 4.79 -80.98 27.02
C ASP A 250 5.48 -82.16 26.22
N PRO A 251 6.71 -82.08 25.59
CA PRO A 251 7.94 -81.41 26.06
C PRO A 251 8.81 -80.57 25.07
N THR A 252 9.62 -79.70 25.68
CA THR A 252 10.81 -78.96 25.18
C THR A 252 12.05 -79.88 24.96
N PRO A 253 13.23 -79.50 24.34
CA PRO A 253 14.14 -78.37 24.69
C PRO A 253 15.03 -77.81 23.51
N PRO A 254 16.27 -77.27 23.70
CA PRO A 254 16.68 -75.98 24.33
C PRO A 254 17.61 -75.09 23.43
N GLN A 255 18.27 -74.07 24.04
CA GLN A 255 19.47 -73.30 23.58
C GLN A 255 19.25 -72.20 22.51
N ASN A 256 19.97 -71.05 22.48
CA ASN A 256 21.05 -70.47 23.31
C ASN A 256 20.95 -68.91 23.37
N GLY A 257 21.62 -68.26 24.34
CA GLY A 257 21.97 -66.82 24.31
C GLY A 257 23.42 -66.57 23.80
N PRO A 258 24.05 -65.38 23.95
CA PRO A 258 23.64 -64.22 24.77
C PRO A 258 23.73 -62.82 24.07
N GLU A 259 23.46 -61.77 24.86
CA GLU A 259 23.79 -60.33 24.69
C GLU A 259 25.32 -60.03 24.80
N PRO A 260 25.85 -58.77 24.76
CA PRO A 260 25.30 -57.44 24.36
C PRO A 260 26.25 -56.60 23.44
N GLY A 261 25.94 -55.31 23.18
CA GLY A 261 26.98 -54.31 22.79
C GLY A 261 26.54 -53.09 21.93
N GLN A 262 27.01 -51.89 22.30
CA GLN A 262 26.90 -50.60 21.57
C GLN A 262 28.32 -49.97 21.42
N PRO A 263 28.50 -48.67 21.04
CA PRO A 263 28.28 -48.01 19.73
C PRO A 263 29.62 -47.37 19.20
N LEU A 264 29.56 -46.19 18.54
CA LEU A 264 30.67 -45.33 18.03
C LEU A 264 31.33 -45.83 16.72
N GLU A 265 31.94 -45.02 15.83
CA GLU A 265 32.19 -43.56 15.67
C GLU A 265 31.94 -43.20 14.16
N GLN A 266 31.34 -42.08 13.76
CA GLN A 266 31.94 -40.73 13.54
C GLN A 266 33.03 -40.65 12.44
N ASN A 267 32.85 -39.76 11.44
CA ASN A 267 33.84 -38.74 10.99
C ASN A 267 33.37 -37.93 9.74
N ASN A 268 33.52 -36.60 9.85
CA ASN A 268 33.99 -35.58 8.88
C ASN A 268 33.82 -35.81 7.36
N VAL A 269 33.43 -34.81 6.56
CA VAL A 269 33.97 -33.44 6.47
C VAL A 269 32.90 -32.36 6.55
#